data_AF-A0A4U3ATJ6-F1
#
_entry.id   AF-A0A4U3ATJ6-F1
#
_cell.length_a   1.000
_cell.length_b   1.000
_cell.length_c   1.000
_cell.angle_alpha   90.00
_cell.angle_beta   90.00
_cell.angle_gamma   90.00
#
_symmetry.space_group_name_H-M   'P 1'
#
loop_
_entity.id
_entity.type
_entity.pdbx_description
1 polymer ?
#
loop_
_entity_poly.entity_id
_entity_poly.type
_entity_poly.pdbx_seq_one_letter_code
_entity_poly.pdbx_strand_id
1 'polypeptide(L)'
;MKKNKSLISFLGVFIMLFSFCFQGNVQADVNTVQSGKIKSGNVTVWEVGNVAKVLADVERLNLNTVNVPIQVDIPNVTSTNMVINQAQKQQAIILIQELLKRNIQVIVEPFPYIQQGNVGETEWNPSNIND
;
A
#
# COMPACT_ATOMS: atom_id res chain seq x y z
N MET A 1 2.35 -51.08 35.94
CA MET A 1 2.55 -50.42 34.62
C MET A 1 3.74 -49.46 34.69
N LYS A 2 4.93 -49.89 34.25
CA LYS A 2 6.11 -49.01 34.15
C LYS A 2 5.94 -48.13 32.91
N LYS A 3 5.63 -46.84 33.09
CA LYS A 3 5.59 -45.88 31.97
C LYS A 3 6.99 -45.81 31.36
N ASN A 4 7.10 -46.16 30.07
CA ASN A 4 8.35 -46.20 29.32
C ASN A 4 8.88 -44.78 29.12
N LYS A 5 9.79 -44.34 29.99
CA LYS A 5 10.40 -42.99 29.96
C LYS A 5 11.09 -42.68 28.62
N SER A 6 11.52 -43.72 27.88
CA SER A 6 12.12 -43.60 26.55
C SER A 6 11.16 -43.04 25.48
N LEU A 7 9.88 -43.44 25.51
CA LEU A 7 8.91 -43.01 24.49
C LEU A 7 8.56 -41.52 24.61
N ILE A 8 8.50 -41.02 25.85
CA ILE A 8 8.24 -39.60 26.16
C ILE A 8 9.45 -38.74 25.77
N SER A 9 10.68 -39.28 25.91
CA SER A 9 11.90 -38.61 25.46
C SER A 9 11.98 -38.48 23.94
N PHE A 10 11.59 -39.52 23.19
CA PHE A 10 11.61 -39.48 21.72
C PHE A 10 10.56 -38.53 21.14
N LEU A 11 9.35 -38.50 21.72
CA LEU A 11 8.30 -37.59 21.28
C LEU A 11 8.66 -36.12 21.56
N GLY A 12 9.30 -35.83 22.70
CA GLY A 12 9.78 -34.49 23.04
C GLY A 12 10.87 -33.99 22.10
N VAL A 13 11.83 -34.85 21.72
CA VAL A 13 12.88 -34.51 20.75
C VAL A 13 12.30 -34.32 19.34
N PHE A 14 11.31 -35.13 18.95
CA PHE A 14 10.64 -35.00 17.66
C PHE A 14 9.85 -33.69 17.55
N ILE A 15 9.11 -33.29 18.59
CA ILE A 15 8.40 -32.00 18.63
C ILE A 15 9.38 -30.82 18.61
N MET A 16 10.49 -30.90 19.34
CA MET A 16 11.50 -29.83 19.38
C MET A 16 12.21 -29.65 18.02
N LEU A 17 12.48 -30.74 17.29
CA LEU A 17 13.01 -30.70 15.92
C LEU A 17 11.97 -30.16 14.93
N PHE A 18 10.69 -30.52 15.08
CA PHE A 18 9.61 -30.01 14.23
C PHE A 18 9.38 -28.50 14.42
N SER A 19 9.51 -28.00 15.65
CA SER A 19 9.43 -26.57 15.97
C SER A 19 10.60 -25.76 15.40
N PHE A 20 11.80 -26.35 15.30
CA PHE A 20 12.96 -25.70 14.66
C PHE A 20 12.83 -25.64 13.13
N CYS A 21 12.17 -26.60 12.49
CA CYS A 21 11.95 -26.60 11.04
C CYS A 21 10.88 -25.59 10.57
N PHE A 22 10.05 -25.07 11.48
CA PHE A 22 8.94 -24.15 11.16
C PHE A 22 9.17 -22.71 11.66
N GLN A 23 10.41 -22.32 11.97
CA GLN A 23 10.79 -20.91 12.06
C GLN A 23 11.19 -20.38 10.68
N GLY A 24 10.30 -20.56 9.69
CA GLY A 24 10.42 -19.83 8.45
C GLY A 24 10.20 -18.35 8.77
N ASN A 25 11.26 -17.55 8.74
CA ASN A 25 11.10 -16.11 8.59
C ASN A 25 10.30 -15.91 7.31
N VAL A 26 9.01 -15.58 7.42
CA VAL A 26 8.22 -15.10 6.28
C VAL A 26 8.68 -13.66 6.02
N GLN A 27 9.91 -13.51 5.59
CA GLN A 27 10.40 -12.28 5.01
C GLN A 27 9.84 -12.31 3.59
N ALA A 28 8.92 -11.39 3.27
CA ALA A 28 8.40 -11.26 1.92
C ALA A 28 9.59 -11.18 0.96
N ASP A 29 9.73 -12.18 0.09
CA ASP A 29 10.82 -12.22 -0.88
C ASP A 29 10.69 -10.98 -1.76
N VAL A 30 11.65 -10.06 -1.59
CA VAL A 30 11.72 -8.81 -2.35
C VAL A 30 11.88 -9.07 -3.85
N ASN A 31 12.22 -10.29 -4.26
CA ASN A 31 12.64 -10.60 -5.63
C ASN A 31 11.59 -11.22 -6.56
N THR A 32 10.33 -11.43 -6.19
CA THR A 32 9.37 -11.96 -7.18
C THR A 32 8.05 -11.21 -7.19
N VAL A 33 8.02 -10.13 -7.97
CA VAL A 33 6.78 -9.78 -8.66
C VAL A 33 6.38 -11.00 -9.49
N GLN A 34 5.37 -11.73 -9.04
CA GLN A 34 4.84 -12.88 -9.78
C GLN A 34 4.05 -12.39 -10.98
N SER A 35 4.16 -13.09 -12.10
CA SER A 35 3.38 -12.77 -13.30
C SER A 35 1.88 -12.76 -12.97
N GLY A 36 1.19 -11.71 -13.39
CA GLY A 36 -0.25 -11.51 -13.12
C GLY A 36 -0.59 -11.11 -11.67
N LYS A 37 0.39 -10.84 -10.81
CA LYS A 37 0.16 -10.33 -9.44
C LYS A 37 0.52 -8.85 -9.35
N ILE A 38 -0.16 -8.14 -8.44
CA ILE A 38 0.11 -6.74 -8.13
C ILE A 38 0.94 -6.67 -6.86
N LYS A 39 2.04 -5.90 -6.92
CA LYS A 39 2.84 -5.45 -5.79
C LYS A 39 2.92 -3.94 -5.89
N SER A 40 2.01 -3.28 -5.17
CA SER A 40 1.83 -1.84 -5.22
C SER A 40 2.44 -1.13 -4.00
N GLY A 41 2.74 0.16 -4.19
CA GLY A 41 3.04 1.10 -3.12
C GLY A 41 2.19 2.36 -3.28
N ASN A 42 1.79 2.98 -2.17
CA ASN A 42 0.95 4.18 -2.17
C ASN A 42 1.83 5.43 -2.10
N VAL A 43 1.62 6.34 -3.05
CA VAL A 43 2.21 7.68 -2.98
C VAL A 43 1.29 8.54 -2.10
N THR A 44 1.85 9.28 -1.17
CA THR A 44 1.06 10.25 -0.39
C THR A 44 0.74 11.46 -1.25
N VAL A 45 -0.41 12.10 -1.05
CA VAL A 45 -0.85 13.29 -1.82
C VAL A 45 0.21 14.40 -1.88
N TRP A 46 1.04 14.52 -0.83
CA TRP A 46 2.11 15.51 -0.69
C TRP A 46 3.37 15.24 -1.53
N GLU A 47 3.59 13.99 -1.94
CA GLU A 47 4.82 13.55 -2.62
C GLU A 47 4.62 13.31 -4.12
N VAL A 48 3.41 13.55 -4.64
CA VAL A 48 3.07 13.34 -6.07
C VAL A 48 3.99 14.14 -7.00
N GLY A 49 4.37 15.36 -6.60
CA GLY A 49 5.31 16.19 -7.36
C GLY A 49 6.77 15.73 -7.30
N ASN A 50 7.13 14.83 -6.38
CA ASN A 50 8.51 14.37 -6.18
C ASN A 50 8.82 13.10 -6.99
N VAL A 51 8.74 13.24 -8.32
CA VAL A 51 8.85 12.12 -9.26
C VAL A 51 10.12 11.30 -9.06
N ALA A 52 11.27 11.96 -8.86
CA ALA A 52 12.55 11.28 -8.69
C ALA A 52 12.56 10.37 -7.45
N LYS A 53 12.02 10.85 -6.33
CA LYS A 53 11.91 10.05 -5.10
C LYS A 53 10.97 8.86 -5.30
N VAL A 54 9.79 9.08 -5.89
CA VAL A 54 8.81 8.00 -6.13
C VAL A 54 9.43 6.90 -6.99
N LEU A 55 10.13 7.26 -8.07
CA LEU A 55 10.80 6.29 -8.94
C LEU A 55 11.91 5.51 -8.21
N ALA A 56 12.69 6.19 -7.36
CA ALA A 56 13.70 5.52 -6.54
C ALA A 56 13.08 4.53 -5.54
N ASP A 57 11.94 4.87 -4.94
CA ASP A 57 11.20 3.99 -4.03
C ASP A 57 10.59 2.79 -4.76
N VAL A 58 10.08 2.98 -5.99
CA VAL A 58 9.59 1.90 -6.86
C VAL A 58 10.67 0.87 -7.15
N GLU A 59 11.87 1.33 -7.50
CA GLU A 59 13.02 0.46 -7.77
C GLU A 59 13.48 -0.26 -6.50
N ARG A 60 13.68 0.50 -5.42
CA ARG A 60 14.16 -0.03 -4.13
C ARG A 60 13.24 -1.11 -3.56
N LEU A 61 11.93 -0.95 -3.74
CA LEU A 61 10.93 -1.90 -3.24
C LEU A 61 10.54 -2.96 -4.28
N ASN A 62 11.09 -2.89 -5.50
CA ASN A 62 10.76 -3.75 -6.63
C ASN A 62 9.23 -3.84 -6.83
N LEU A 63 8.59 -2.69 -7.00
CA LEU A 63 7.15 -2.57 -7.25
C LEU A 63 6.85 -2.74 -8.75
N ASN A 64 5.69 -3.28 -9.07
CA ASN A 64 5.18 -3.33 -10.45
C ASN A 64 3.90 -2.51 -10.64
N THR A 65 3.43 -1.87 -9.58
CA THR A 65 2.25 -1.01 -9.57
C THR A 65 2.48 0.12 -8.58
N VAL A 66 1.87 1.28 -8.83
CA VAL A 66 1.86 2.40 -7.89
C VAL A 66 0.45 2.96 -7.80
N ASN A 67 -0.01 3.22 -6.59
CA ASN A 67 -1.21 4.02 -6.36
C ASN A 67 -0.81 5.50 -6.38
N VAL A 68 -1.34 6.24 -7.35
CA VAL A 68 -1.08 7.68 -7.53
C VAL A 68 -2.34 8.45 -7.14
N PRO A 69 -2.30 9.24 -6.05
CA PRO A 69 -3.46 10.00 -5.61
C PRO A 69 -3.66 11.24 -6.49
N ILE A 70 -4.92 11.58 -6.73
CA ILE A 70 -5.36 12.87 -7.25
C ILE A 70 -6.16 13.56 -6.15
N GLN A 71 -5.70 14.73 -5.72
CA GLN A 71 -6.31 15.50 -4.65
C GLN A 71 -7.70 15.97 -5.05
N VAL A 72 -8.68 15.61 -4.22
CA VAL A 72 -10.07 16.09 -4.31
C VAL A 72 -10.31 17.00 -3.11
N ASP A 73 -10.34 18.30 -3.35
CA ASP A 73 -10.56 19.33 -2.34
C ASP A 73 -12.00 19.29 -1.84
N ILE A 74 -12.16 19.08 -0.53
CA ILE A 74 -13.45 19.05 0.17
C ILE A 74 -13.42 20.12 1.28
N PRO A 75 -14.27 21.15 1.22
CA PRO A 75 -14.18 22.29 2.15
C PRO A 75 -14.35 21.94 3.63
N ASN A 76 -15.22 20.97 3.96
CA ASN A 76 -15.49 20.52 5.32
C ASN A 76 -16.18 19.15 5.34
N VAL A 77 -16.28 18.54 6.53
CA VAL A 77 -16.86 17.21 6.72
C VAL A 77 -18.33 17.06 6.33
N THR A 78 -19.08 18.14 6.21
CA THR A 78 -20.49 18.10 5.74
C THR A 78 -20.65 18.49 4.28
N SER A 79 -19.56 18.82 3.60
CA SER A 79 -19.62 19.35 2.24
C SER A 79 -19.96 18.24 1.24
N THR A 80 -20.97 18.51 0.43
CA THR A 80 -21.31 17.78 -0.79
C THR A 80 -20.48 18.29 -1.99
N ASN A 81 -19.93 19.50 -1.91
CA ASN A 81 -19.09 20.06 -2.97
C ASN A 81 -17.68 19.49 -2.90
N MET A 82 -17.18 19.03 -4.04
CA MET A 82 -15.82 18.51 -4.19
C MET A 82 -15.21 18.97 -5.51
N VAL A 83 -13.93 19.34 -5.50
CA VAL A 83 -13.23 19.86 -6.69
C VAL A 83 -11.89 19.17 -6.85
N ILE A 84 -11.57 18.71 -8.06
CA ILE A 84 -10.23 18.20 -8.35
C ILE A 84 -9.24 19.36 -8.32
N ASN A 85 -8.20 19.23 -7.50
CA ASN A 85 -7.11 20.17 -7.48
C ASN A 85 -6.31 20.12 -8.79
N GLN A 86 -6.38 21.17 -9.61
CA GLN A 86 -5.79 21.15 -10.95
C GLN A 86 -4.25 21.12 -10.94
N ALA A 87 -3.61 21.77 -9.97
CA ALA A 87 -2.16 21.78 -9.85
C ALA A 87 -1.63 20.39 -9.48
N GLN A 88 -2.25 19.74 -8.50
CA GLN A 88 -1.90 18.39 -8.09
C GLN A 88 -2.18 17.39 -9.24
N LYS A 89 -3.33 17.51 -9.92
CA LYS A 89 -3.65 16.69 -11.10
C LYS A 89 -2.55 16.76 -12.16
N GLN A 90 -1.99 17.94 -12.42
CA GLN A 90 -0.90 18.09 -13.39
C GLN A 90 0.37 17.35 -12.93
N GLN A 91 0.71 17.40 -11.65
CA GLN A 91 1.82 16.64 -11.08
C GLN A 91 1.58 15.12 -11.18
N ALA A 92 0.36 14.67 -10.89
CA ALA A 92 -0.02 13.26 -11.01
C ALA A 92 0.13 12.78 -12.46
N ILE A 93 -0.29 13.56 -13.46
CA ILE A 93 -0.11 13.23 -14.87
C ILE A 93 1.36 13.03 -15.21
N ILE A 94 2.25 13.91 -14.76
CA ILE A 94 3.69 13.81 -15.00
C ILE A 94 4.26 12.52 -14.38
N LEU A 95 3.92 12.25 -13.11
CA LEU A 95 4.36 11.03 -12.42
C LEU A 95 3.86 9.77 -13.16
N ILE A 96 2.60 9.73 -13.55
CA ILE A 96 1.99 8.60 -14.27
C ILE A 96 2.71 8.34 -15.59
N GLN A 97 3.03 9.39 -16.35
CA GLN A 97 3.77 9.26 -17.60
C GLN A 97 5.15 8.62 -17.38
N GLU A 98 5.89 9.02 -16.33
CA GLU A 98 7.20 8.44 -16.01
C GLU A 98 7.11 6.98 -15.54
N LEU A 99 6.07 6.62 -14.78
CA LEU A 99 5.80 5.24 -14.36
C LEU A 99 5.49 4.33 -15.56
N LEU A 100 4.63 4.79 -16.47
CA LEU A 100 4.24 4.03 -17.66
C LEU A 100 5.41 3.78 -18.61
N LYS A 101 6.33 4.74 -18.77
CA LYS A 101 7.59 4.55 -19.53
C LYS A 101 8.45 3.41 -18.99
N ARG A 102 8.22 2.99 -17.74
CA ARG A 102 8.96 1.95 -17.03
C ARG A 102 8.18 0.65 -16.87
N ASN A 103 7.05 0.52 -17.58
CA ASN A 103 6.13 -0.61 -17.46
C ASN A 103 5.60 -0.82 -16.03
N ILE A 104 5.51 0.26 -15.24
CA ILE A 104 4.87 0.24 -13.93
C ILE A 104 3.38 0.53 -14.12
N GLN A 105 2.53 -0.36 -13.61
CA GLN A 105 1.08 -0.17 -13.65
C GLN A 105 0.68 0.94 -12.68
N VAL A 106 -0.44 1.61 -12.96
CA VAL A 106 -0.93 2.71 -12.13
C VAL A 106 -2.35 2.43 -11.69
N ILE A 107 -2.60 2.63 -10.40
CA ILE A 107 -3.94 2.76 -9.83
C ILE A 107 -4.13 4.25 -9.53
N VAL A 108 -5.11 4.89 -10.18
CA VAL A 108 -5.45 6.28 -9.89
C VAL A 108 -6.40 6.30 -8.71
N GLU A 109 -6.07 7.07 -7.67
CA GLU A 109 -6.84 7.17 -6.44
C GLU A 109 -7.39 8.58 -6.26
N PRO A 110 -8.72 8.81 -6.27
CA PRO A 110 -9.28 10.09 -5.87
C PRO A 110 -9.10 10.24 -4.35
N PHE A 111 -8.16 11.07 -3.91
CA PHE A 111 -7.82 11.23 -2.50
C PHE A 111 -8.67 12.34 -1.87
N PRO A 112 -9.56 12.02 -0.90
CA PRO A 112 -10.39 13.01 -0.22
C PRO A 112 -9.51 13.92 0.65
N TYR A 113 -9.48 15.21 0.33
CA TYR A 113 -8.62 16.19 0.99
C TYR A 113 -9.48 17.21 1.73
N ILE A 114 -9.95 16.78 2.90
CA ILE A 114 -10.94 17.49 3.69
C ILE A 114 -10.26 18.54 4.55
N GLN A 115 -10.79 19.78 4.55
CA GLN A 115 -10.25 20.90 5.32
C GLN A 115 -8.74 21.04 5.16
N GLN A 116 -8.26 21.00 3.92
CA GLN A 116 -6.83 21.10 3.61
C GLN A 116 -5.98 19.95 4.22
N GLY A 117 -6.57 18.77 4.37
CA GLY A 117 -5.89 17.58 4.92
C GLY A 117 -5.84 17.53 6.45
N ASN A 118 -6.52 18.44 7.14
CA ASN A 118 -6.56 18.45 8.61
C ASN A 118 -7.53 17.43 9.21
N VAL A 119 -8.41 16.85 8.39
CA VAL A 119 -9.44 15.91 8.83
C VAL A 119 -9.36 14.63 8.01
N GLY A 120 -9.51 13.49 8.69
CA GLY A 120 -9.51 12.18 8.05
C GLY A 120 -10.77 11.93 7.23
N GLU A 121 -10.64 11.13 6.17
CA GLU A 121 -11.77 10.72 5.31
C GLU A 121 -12.93 10.11 6.12
N THR A 122 -12.64 9.33 7.15
CA THR A 122 -13.66 8.64 7.97
C THR A 122 -14.63 9.59 8.68
N GLU A 123 -14.28 10.87 8.78
CA GLU A 123 -15.14 11.91 9.35
C GLU A 123 -16.05 12.57 8.31
N TRP A 124 -15.88 12.26 7.03
CA TRP A 124 -16.71 12.82 5.96
C TRP A 124 -18.15 12.30 6.06
N ASN A 125 -19.09 13.21 6.25
CA ASN A 125 -20.51 12.98 6.37
C ASN A 125 -21.27 14.06 5.59
N PRO A 126 -21.27 14.02 4.24
CA PRO A 126 -21.86 15.05 3.41
C PRO A 126 -23.36 15.20 3.71
N SER A 127 -23.87 16.43 3.67
CA SER A 127 -25.28 16.72 3.94
C SER A 127 -26.26 16.05 2.96
N ASN A 128 -25.78 15.72 1.77
CA ASN A 128 -26.48 14.93 0.76
C ASN A 128 -25.48 14.02 0.04
N ILE A 129 -25.76 12.72 0.02
CA ILE A 129 -24.95 11.68 -0.63
C ILE A 129 -25.36 11.40 -2.09
N ASN A 130 -26.47 12.00 -2.54
CA ASN A 130 -27.06 11.75 -3.87
C ASN A 130 -26.79 12.85 -4.90
N ASP A 131 -26.12 13.92 -4.48
CA ASP A 131 -25.63 15.00 -5.35
C ASP A 131 -24.23 14.65 -5.87
#